data_AF-A0A6G5RA70-F1
#
_entry.id   AF-A0A6G5RA70-F1
#
_cell.length_a   1.000
_cell.length_b   1.000
_cell.length_c   1.000
_cell.angle_alpha   90.00
_cell.angle_beta   90.00
_cell.angle_gamma   90.00
#
_symmetry.space_group_name_H-M   'P 1'
#
loop_
_entity.id
_entity.type
_entity.pdbx_description
1 polymer ?
#
loop_
_entity_poly.entity_id
_entity_poly.type
_entity_poly.pdbx_seq_one_letter_code
_entity_poly.pdbx_strand_id
1 'polypeptide(L)'
;MTLAQRAMERLQAWPDLMVGPASCGTGRALRSVRDEIVHFHSARDVDLHLTRRAIQRIHYDLAGSSAIHLLPGSCWVTVHLDCEADVDLLLSLVSIALKAHQTPQADDDEPRLAGCNFHRVTVLPRDAVAGG
;
A
#
# COMPACT_ATOMS: atom_id res chain seq x y z
N MET A 1 11.15 12.18 12.58
CA MET A 1 9.82 11.71 12.12
C MET A 1 9.99 11.19 10.71
N THR A 2 9.60 9.94 10.45
CA THR A 2 9.76 9.32 9.12
C THR A 2 8.59 9.68 8.20
N LEU A 3 8.76 9.49 6.89
CA LEU A 3 7.68 9.71 5.91
C LEU A 3 6.51 8.74 6.15
N ALA A 4 6.80 7.47 6.47
CA ALA A 4 5.79 6.50 6.88
C ALA A 4 5.01 6.97 8.13
N GLN A 5 5.68 7.56 9.12
CA GLN A 5 5.01 8.06 10.32
C GLN A 5 4.10 9.26 9.99
N ARG A 6 4.55 10.20 9.15
CA ARG A 6 3.73 11.32 8.65
C ARG A 6 2.49 10.83 7.93
N ALA A 7 2.66 9.87 7.01
CA ALA A 7 1.57 9.27 6.28
C ALA A 7 0.55 8.60 7.22
N MET A 8 1.04 7.84 8.20
CA MET A 8 0.23 7.19 9.22
C MET A 8 -0.58 8.19 10.04
N GLU A 9 0.05 9.27 10.51
CA GLU A 9 -0.64 10.32 11.29
C GLU A 9 -1.75 11.00 10.47
N ARG A 10 -1.49 11.30 9.19
CA ARG A 10 -2.50 11.90 8.30
C ARG A 10 -3.66 10.94 8.00
N LEU A 11 -3.36 9.66 7.79
CA LEU A 11 -4.37 8.64 7.50
C LEU A 11 -5.17 8.22 8.74
N GLN A 12 -4.58 8.24 9.93
CA GLN A 12 -5.28 7.99 11.19
C GLN A 12 -6.40 9.01 11.44
N ALA A 13 -6.26 10.23 10.92
CA ALA A 13 -7.30 11.25 11.03
C ALA A 13 -8.53 10.95 10.16
N TRP A 14 -8.48 9.95 9.28
CA TRP A 14 -9.59 9.62 8.38
C TRP A 14 -10.60 8.72 9.11
N PRO A 15 -11.91 9.03 9.05
CA PRO A 15 -12.93 8.30 9.81
C PRO A 15 -13.14 6.87 9.31
N ASP A 16 -12.82 6.60 8.04
CA ASP A 16 -12.98 5.29 7.41
C ASP A 16 -11.84 4.30 7.73
N LEU A 17 -10.81 4.74 8.46
CA LEU A 17 -9.61 3.97 8.74
C LEU A 17 -9.40 3.79 10.24
N MET A 18 -9.07 2.55 10.62
CA MET A 18 -8.62 2.20 11.96
C MET A 18 -7.20 1.66 11.89
N VAL A 19 -6.36 2.14 12.81
CA VAL A 19 -5.00 1.61 12.94
C VAL A 19 -4.99 0.34 13.78
N GLY A 20 -4.23 -0.66 13.36
CA GLY A 20 -4.04 -1.90 14.08
C GLY A 20 -2.68 -2.55 13.79
N PRO A 21 -2.36 -3.68 14.43
CA PRO A 21 -1.26 -4.52 13.98
C PRO A 21 -1.55 -5.05 12.58
N ALA A 22 -0.52 -5.13 11.73
CA ALA A 22 -0.67 -5.71 10.40
C ALA A 22 -0.83 -7.24 10.50
N SER A 23 -1.77 -7.79 9.73
CA SER A 23 -2.00 -9.25 9.68
C SER A 23 -0.78 -10.04 9.22
N CYS A 24 0.12 -9.41 8.47
CA CYS A 24 1.39 -10.00 8.02
C CYS A 24 2.41 -10.22 9.14
N GLY A 25 2.09 -9.78 10.37
CA GLY A 25 2.94 -9.93 11.54
C GLY A 25 4.05 -8.88 11.63
N THR A 26 4.17 -7.98 10.66
CA THR A 26 5.22 -6.93 10.63
C THR A 26 4.61 -5.53 10.54
N GLY A 27 4.95 -4.68 11.50
CA GLY A 27 4.59 -3.27 11.48
C GLY A 27 3.11 -3.00 11.81
N ARG A 28 2.56 -1.95 11.21
CA ARG A 28 1.20 -1.46 11.49
C ARG A 28 0.37 -1.43 10.23
N ALA A 29 -0.92 -1.70 10.37
CA ALA A 29 -1.88 -1.61 9.28
C ALA A 29 -2.94 -0.54 9.54
N LEU A 30 -3.44 0.03 8.44
CA LEU A 30 -4.70 0.75 8.39
C LEU A 30 -5.71 -0.16 7.72
N ARG A 31 -6.83 -0.37 8.39
CA ARG A 31 -7.95 -1.16 7.90
C ARG A 31 -9.21 -0.31 7.80
N SER A 32 -9.97 -0.57 6.76
CA SER A 32 -11.38 -0.18 6.71
C SER A 32 -12.22 -1.11 7.59
N VAL A 33 -13.53 -0.91 7.60
CA VAL A 33 -14.48 -1.79 8.31
C VAL A 33 -14.36 -3.25 7.85
N ARG A 34 -14.00 -3.49 6.58
CA ARG A 34 -14.05 -4.82 5.95
C ARG A 34 -12.69 -5.38 5.56
N ASP A 35 -11.74 -4.52 5.23
CA ASP A 35 -10.48 -4.91 4.59
C ASP A 35 -9.31 -4.11 5.13
N GLU A 36 -8.14 -4.77 5.21
CA GLU A 36 -6.88 -4.07 5.38
C GLU A 36 -6.54 -3.32 4.10
N ILE A 37 -6.24 -2.03 4.23
CA ILE A 37 -6.02 -1.14 3.10
C ILE A 37 -4.53 -0.84 2.97
N VAL A 38 -3.83 -0.57 4.08
CA VAL A 38 -2.43 -0.14 4.05
C VAL A 38 -1.63 -0.91 5.08
N HIS A 39 -0.46 -1.42 4.73
CA HIS A 39 0.52 -2.01 5.63
C HIS A 39 1.81 -1.19 5.60
N PHE A 40 2.27 -0.76 6.75
CA PHE A 40 3.54 -0.07 6.92
C PHE A 40 4.58 -1.06 7.41
N HIS A 41 5.50 -1.43 6.52
CA HIS A 41 6.52 -2.43 6.77
C HIS A 41 7.83 -1.82 7.27
N SER A 42 8.17 -0.61 6.82
CA SER A 42 9.39 0.09 7.18
C SER A 42 9.16 1.60 7.35
N ALA A 43 10.23 2.37 7.53
CA ALA A 43 10.16 3.83 7.59
C ALA A 43 9.78 4.50 6.26
N ARG A 44 9.84 3.74 5.15
CA ARG A 44 9.61 4.24 3.78
C ARG A 44 8.76 3.32 2.92
N ASP A 45 8.69 2.02 3.24
CA ASP A 45 7.95 1.04 2.43
C ASP A 45 6.56 0.81 3.00
N VAL A 46 5.58 0.97 2.12
CA VAL A 46 4.17 0.83 2.43
C VAL A 46 3.51 -0.04 1.37
N ASP A 47 2.85 -1.12 1.77
CA ASP A 47 1.99 -1.84 0.82
C ASP A 47 0.56 -1.32 0.92
N LEU A 48 -0.03 -1.05 -0.23
CA LEU A 48 -1.41 -0.65 -0.39
C LEU A 48 -2.19 -1.77 -1.07
N HIS A 49 -3.28 -2.19 -0.46
CA HIS A 49 -4.21 -3.12 -1.09
C HIS A 49 -5.12 -2.36 -2.06
N LEU A 50 -5.06 -2.76 -3.33
CA LEU A 50 -5.92 -2.26 -4.39
C LEU A 50 -6.62 -3.44 -5.06
N THR A 51 -7.91 -3.29 -5.35
CA THR A 51 -8.61 -4.29 -6.15
C THR A 51 -8.00 -4.36 -7.55
N ARG A 52 -8.05 -5.54 -8.20
CA ARG A 52 -7.51 -5.70 -9.57
C ARG A 52 -8.06 -4.65 -10.54
N ARG A 53 -9.33 -4.28 -10.40
CA ARG A 53 -9.96 -3.22 -11.20
C ARG A 53 -9.37 -1.84 -10.93
N ALA A 54 -9.10 -1.51 -9.66
CA ALA A 54 -8.41 -0.26 -9.33
C ALA A 54 -7.02 -0.26 -9.98
N ILE A 55 -6.23 -1.33 -9.80
CA ILE A 55 -4.91 -1.47 -10.42
C ILE A 55 -5.01 -1.30 -11.95
N GLN A 56 -5.95 -1.97 -12.63
CA GLN A 56 -6.15 -1.83 -14.07
C GLN A 56 -6.52 -0.40 -14.49
N ARG A 57 -7.36 0.29 -13.70
CA ARG A 57 -7.85 1.64 -14.02
C ARG A 57 -6.75 2.68 -13.93
N ILE A 58 -5.87 2.57 -12.94
CA ILE A 58 -4.77 3.50 -12.71
C ILE A 58 -3.42 2.92 -13.14
N HIS A 59 -3.40 1.77 -13.84
CA HIS A 59 -2.16 1.06 -14.21
C HIS A 59 -1.18 1.97 -14.95
N TYR A 60 -1.69 2.82 -15.83
CA TYR A 60 -0.86 3.75 -16.59
C TYR A 60 -0.19 4.79 -15.70
N ASP A 61 -0.93 5.32 -14.72
CA ASP A 61 -0.41 6.28 -13.74
C ASP A 61 0.56 5.60 -12.75
N LEU A 62 0.30 4.33 -12.41
CA LEU A 62 1.16 3.52 -11.53
C LEU A 62 2.48 3.15 -12.22
N ALA A 63 2.45 2.72 -13.48
CA ALA A 63 3.62 2.28 -14.24
C ALA A 63 4.61 3.41 -14.55
N GLY A 64 4.14 4.66 -14.56
CA GLY A 64 4.99 5.84 -14.75
C GLY A 64 5.73 6.30 -13.49
N SER A 65 5.39 5.76 -12.31
CA SER A 65 5.94 6.19 -11.03
C SER A 65 7.04 5.26 -10.52
N SER A 66 8.25 5.79 -10.32
CA SER A 66 9.36 5.04 -9.71
C SER A 66 9.16 4.71 -8.24
N ALA A 67 8.22 5.40 -7.58
CA ALA A 67 7.84 5.12 -6.19
C ALA A 67 6.98 3.85 -6.09
N ILE A 68 6.43 3.34 -7.19
CA ILE A 68 5.40 2.30 -7.16
C ILE A 68 5.95 1.00 -7.74
N HIS A 69 5.81 -0.08 -6.97
CA HIS A 69 6.28 -1.41 -7.29
C HIS A 69 5.09 -2.35 -7.31
N LEU A 70 4.72 -2.81 -8.51
CA LEU A 70 3.64 -3.76 -8.74
C LEU A 70 4.21 -5.16 -8.85
N LEU A 71 3.67 -6.10 -8.08
CA LEU A 71 3.98 -7.52 -8.21
C LEU A 71 2.91 -8.20 -9.08
N PRO A 72 3.28 -8.86 -10.20
CA PRO A 72 2.31 -9.55 -11.05
C PRO A 72 1.51 -10.59 -10.27
N GLY A 73 0.18 -10.54 -10.37
CA GLY A 73 -0.72 -11.45 -9.65
C GLY A 73 -0.94 -11.12 -8.18
N SER A 74 -0.41 -9.99 -7.68
CA SER A 74 -0.71 -9.46 -6.35
C SER A 74 -1.71 -8.31 -6.42
N CYS A 75 -2.64 -8.27 -5.48
CA CYS A 75 -3.52 -7.11 -5.24
C CYS A 75 -2.86 -6.07 -4.30
N TRP A 76 -1.65 -6.36 -3.81
CA TRP A 76 -0.86 -5.43 -3.02
C TRP A 76 0.13 -4.70 -3.91
N VAL A 77 0.20 -3.39 -3.72
CA VAL A 77 1.07 -2.47 -4.45
C VAL A 77 2.03 -1.85 -3.44
N THR A 78 3.32 -2.01 -3.63
CA THR A 78 4.32 -1.42 -2.73
C THR A 78 4.62 0.01 -3.18
N VAL A 79 4.51 0.97 -2.26
CA VAL A 79 4.82 2.38 -2.46
C VAL A 79 6.02 2.72 -1.59
N HIS A 80 7.08 3.20 -2.25
CA HIS A 80 8.31 3.66 -1.63
C HIS A 80 8.24 5.17 -1.42
N LEU A 81 8.30 5.60 -0.15
CA LEU A 81 8.23 7.00 0.24
C LEU A 81 9.64 7.57 0.32
N ASP A 82 10.07 8.27 -0.73
CA ASP A 82 11.36 8.98 -0.77
C ASP A 82 11.22 10.47 -0.50
N CYS A 83 10.07 11.06 -0.84
CA CYS A 83 9.77 12.48 -0.65
C CYS A 83 8.33 12.73 -0.17
N GLU A 84 8.02 13.99 0.16
CA GLU A 84 6.68 14.39 0.59
C GLU A 84 5.62 14.19 -0.51
N ALA A 85 5.99 14.34 -1.78
CA ALA A 85 5.06 14.09 -2.89
C ALA A 85 4.61 12.62 -2.94
N ASP A 86 5.47 11.69 -2.54
CA ASP A 86 5.11 10.26 -2.45
C ASP A 86 4.11 10.01 -1.31
N VAL A 87 4.17 10.81 -0.24
CA VAL A 87 3.18 10.76 0.85
C VAL A 87 1.82 11.24 0.36
N ASP A 88 1.77 12.34 -0.40
CA ASP A 88 0.52 12.84 -1.00
C ASP A 88 -0.04 11.87 -2.07
N LEU A 89 0.85 11.21 -2.83
CA LEU A 89 0.49 10.14 -3.74
C LEU A 89 -0.13 8.96 -2.99
N LEU A 90 0.50 8.49 -1.91
CA LEU A 90 -0.04 7.41 -1.07
C LEU A 90 -1.43 7.76 -0.54
N LEU A 91 -1.63 8.97 0.01
CA LEU A 91 -2.93 9.44 0.49
C LEU A 91 -4.00 9.39 -0.62
N SER A 92 -3.64 9.84 -1.82
CA SER A 92 -4.53 9.80 -2.98
C SER A 92 -4.91 8.36 -3.36
N LEU A 93 -3.92 7.46 -3.38
CA LEU A 93 -4.13 6.05 -3.68
C LEU A 93 -4.99 5.35 -2.60
N VAL A 94 -4.83 5.71 -1.31
CA VAL A 94 -5.69 5.20 -0.23
C VAL A 94 -7.14 5.63 -0.42
N SER A 95 -7.39 6.86 -0.88
CA SER A 95 -8.76 7.29 -1.21
C SER A 95 -9.35 6.44 -2.35
N ILE A 96 -8.55 6.13 -3.37
CA ILE A 96 -8.97 5.25 -4.48
C ILE A 96 -9.24 3.83 -3.96
N ALA A 97 -8.37 3.30 -3.10
CA ALA A 97 -8.54 2.00 -2.47
C ALA A 97 -9.85 1.94 -1.68
N LEU A 98 -10.11 2.91 -0.80
CA LEU A 98 -11.35 2.98 -0.02
C LEU A 98 -12.59 2.99 -0.92
N LYS A 99 -12.61 3.80 -1.98
CA LYS A 99 -13.73 3.83 -2.94
C LYS A 99 -13.91 2.50 -3.67
N ALA A 100 -12.81 1.86 -4.05
CA ALA A 100 -12.84 0.57 -4.72
C ALA A 100 -13.40 -0.53 -3.80
N HIS A 101 -13.03 -0.52 -2.52
CA HIS A 101 -13.49 -1.47 -1.49
C HIS A 101 -14.94 -1.24 -1.05
N GLN A 102 -15.45 -0.02 -1.17
CA GLN A 102 -16.85 0.30 -0.86
C GLN A 102 -17.85 -0.19 -1.92
N THR A 103 -17.38 -0.48 -3.15
CA THR A 103 -18.25 -0.94 -4.24
C THR A 103 -18.40 -2.46 -4.15
N PRO A 104 -19.55 -3.00 -3.70
CA PRO A 104 -19.71 -4.45 -3.53
C PRO A 104 -19.79 -5.11 -4.90
N GLN A 105 -18.95 -6.11 -5.15
CA GLN A 105 -19.12 -7.02 -6.29
C GLN A 105 -19.46 -8.43 -5.80
N ALA A 106 -20.32 -9.10 -6.55
CA ALA A 106 -20.83 -10.45 -6.29
C ALA A 106 -19.79 -11.58 -6.52
N ASP A 107 -18.57 -11.24 -6.92
CA ASP A 107 -17.49 -12.17 -7.30
C ASP A 107 -16.24 -12.05 -6.40
N ASP A 108 -16.32 -11.36 -5.26
CA ASP A 108 -15.20 -11.25 -4.32
C ASP A 108 -15.12 -12.49 -3.41
N ASP A 109 -15.04 -13.67 -4.04
CA ASP A 109 -14.62 -14.94 -3.45
C ASP A 109 -13.14 -15.19 -3.79
N GLU A 110 -12.31 -14.14 -3.84
CA GLU A 110 -10.86 -14.34 -3.73
C GLU A 110 -10.54 -14.46 -2.24
N PRO A 111 -9.79 -15.49 -1.80
CA PRO A 111 -9.44 -15.61 -0.39
C PRO A 111 -8.72 -14.33 0.04
N ARG A 112 -9.33 -13.60 0.99
CA ARG A 112 -8.84 -12.39 1.68
C ARG A 112 -7.54 -12.63 2.50
N LEU A 113 -6.78 -13.66 2.11
CA LEU A 113 -5.59 -14.23 2.73
C LEU A 113 -4.38 -14.21 1.78
N ALA A 114 -4.47 -13.56 0.61
CA ALA A 114 -3.29 -13.25 -0.17
C ALA A 114 -2.43 -12.25 0.62
N GLY A 115 -1.45 -12.78 1.36
CA GLY A 115 -0.53 -11.99 2.19
C GLY A 115 0.12 -10.85 1.41
N CYS A 116 0.41 -9.75 2.11
CA CYS A 116 1.07 -8.59 1.55
C CYS A 116 2.43 -8.91 0.90
N ASN A 117 2.98 -7.98 0.15
CA ASN A 117 4.18 -8.20 -0.64
C ASN A 117 5.45 -8.32 0.22
N PHE A 118 5.41 -8.04 1.52
CA PHE A 118 6.57 -8.05 2.41
C PHE A 118 7.46 -9.32 2.32
N HIS A 119 6.86 -10.50 2.20
CA HIS A 119 7.61 -11.77 2.04
C HIS A 119 7.71 -12.25 0.58
N ARG A 120 7.04 -11.59 -0.37
CA ARG A 120 7.01 -11.99 -1.79
C ARG A 120 7.95 -11.14 -2.65
N VAL A 121 8.19 -9.91 -2.24
CA VAL A 121 9.16 -9.02 -2.85
C VAL A 121 10.37 -9.02 -1.93
N THR A 122 11.39 -9.81 -2.27
CA THR A 122 12.74 -9.49 -1.82
C THR A 122 13.10 -8.16 -2.45
N VAL A 123 12.78 -7.07 -1.75
CA VAL A 123 13.33 -5.75 -2.07
C VAL A 123 14.83 -5.91 -1.89
N LEU A 124 15.56 -6.05 -3.00
CA LEU A 124 17.00 -5.88 -2.98
C LEU A 124 17.23 -4.47 -2.43
N PRO A 125 17.88 -4.31 -1.27
CA PRO A 125 18.15 -2.98 -0.73
C PRO A 125 18.90 -2.21 -1.81
N ARG A 126 18.35 -1.05 -2.19
CA ARG A 126 18.99 -0.16 -3.17
C ARG A 126 20.10 0.64 -2.47
N ASP A 127 21.03 -0.06 -1.85
CA ASP A 127 22.24 0.48 -1.23
C ASP A 127 23.39 -0.52 -1.40
N ALA A 128 23.88 -0.63 -2.64
CA ALA A 128 25.21 -1.17 -2.95
C ALA A 128 25.67 -0.76 -4.37
N VAL A 129 25.46 0.49 -4.79
CA VAL A 129 26.27 1.09 -5.88
C VAL A 129 26.68 2.50 -5.46
N ALA A 130 27.57 2.56 -4.48
CA ALA A 130 28.40 3.73 -4.24
C ALA A 130 29.78 3.28 -3.73
N GLY A 131 30.78 3.37 -4.61
CA GLY A 131 32.17 3.65 -4.21
C GLY A 131 33.12 2.46 -4.17
N GLY A 132 34.07 2.43 -5.11
CA GLY A 132 35.26 1.59 -5.10
C GLY A 132 35.88 1.45 -6.48
#